data_AF-A0A0H2WJL9-F1
#
_entry.id   AF-A0A0H2WJL9-F1
#
_cell.length_a   1.000
_cell.length_b   1.000
_cell.length_c   1.000
_cell.angle_alpha   90.00
_cell.angle_beta   90.00
_cell.angle_gamma   90.00
#
_symmetry.space_group_name_H-M   'P 1'
#
loop_
_entity.id
_entity.type
_entity.pdbx_description
1 polymer ?
#
loop_
_entity_poly.entity_id
_entity_poly.type
_entity_poly.pdbx_seq_one_letter_code
_entity_poly.pdbx_strand_id
1 'polypeptide(L)'
;MKLSVLFVAALPLIAIAASAHAQPRHPAVYSPAAGVLCDRYVCADDQGISRALTERYLGKRVAAKAFSQGDFDPTEFMFANGVFCDVKERLCRDDRYYGADGKRSGAVSRRYTELLFGRRSGG
;
A
#
# COMPACT_ATOMS: atom_id res chain seq x y z
N MET A 1 -38.87 -67.14 1.99
CA MET A 1 -37.95 -66.10 2.47
C MET A 1 -38.08 -64.90 1.55
N LYS A 2 -38.67 -63.79 2.01
CA LYS A 2 -38.76 -62.52 1.25
C LYS A 2 -37.69 -61.58 1.80
N LEU A 3 -36.73 -61.23 0.95
CA LEU A 3 -35.61 -60.37 1.28
C LEU A 3 -36.05 -58.91 1.13
N SER A 4 -36.20 -58.20 2.24
CA SER A 4 -36.53 -56.77 2.26
C SER A 4 -35.30 -55.96 1.84
N VAL A 5 -35.32 -55.39 0.63
CA VAL A 5 -34.31 -54.45 0.16
C VAL A 5 -34.65 -53.07 0.74
N LEU A 6 -33.90 -52.65 1.76
CA LEU A 6 -33.94 -51.28 2.28
C LEU A 6 -33.30 -50.35 1.23
N PHE A 7 -34.14 -49.59 0.52
CA PHE A 7 -33.71 -48.50 -0.35
C PHE A 7 -33.17 -47.35 0.52
N VAL A 8 -31.85 -47.29 0.67
CA VAL A 8 -31.15 -46.13 1.24
C VAL A 8 -31.14 -45.03 0.18
N ALA A 9 -31.99 -44.02 0.36
CA ALA A 9 -32.02 -42.83 -0.48
C ALA A 9 -30.76 -41.99 -0.21
N ALA A 10 -29.82 -41.99 -1.15
CA ALA A 10 -28.62 -41.17 -1.09
C ALA A 10 -28.97 -39.69 -1.41
N LEU A 11 -28.89 -38.81 -0.41
CA LEU A 11 -28.98 -37.36 -0.60
C LEU A 11 -27.65 -36.83 -1.21
N PRO A 12 -27.67 -36.10 -2.33
CA PRO A 12 -26.46 -35.44 -2.82
C PRO A 12 -26.20 -34.18 -1.98
N LEU A 13 -25.06 -34.13 -1.29
CA LEU A 13 -24.51 -32.90 -0.70
C LEU A 13 -24.05 -31.99 -1.85
N ILE A 14 -24.85 -30.97 -2.19
CA ILE A 14 -24.42 -29.90 -3.09
C ILE A 14 -23.48 -28.98 -2.30
N ALA A 15 -22.18 -29.15 -2.50
CA ALA A 15 -21.16 -28.25 -1.97
C ALA A 15 -21.28 -26.87 -2.67
N ILE A 16 -21.72 -25.86 -1.94
CA ILE A 16 -21.71 -24.47 -2.40
C ILE A 16 -20.26 -24.00 -2.42
N ALA A 17 -19.64 -23.97 -3.60
CA ALA A 17 -18.33 -23.36 -3.77
C ALA A 17 -18.46 -21.85 -3.54
N ALA A 18 -17.95 -21.35 -2.42
CA ALA A 18 -17.84 -19.92 -2.17
C ALA A 18 -16.78 -19.31 -3.10
N SER A 19 -17.22 -18.58 -4.13
CA SER A 19 -16.33 -17.82 -5.01
C SER A 19 -15.74 -16.64 -4.22
N ALA A 20 -14.49 -16.77 -3.77
CA ALA A 20 -13.74 -15.66 -3.20
C ALA A 20 -13.41 -14.66 -4.32
N HIS A 21 -14.18 -13.58 -4.39
CA HIS A 21 -13.90 -12.47 -5.31
C HIS A 21 -12.68 -11.70 -4.78
N ALA A 22 -11.51 -11.96 -5.35
CA ALA A 22 -10.33 -11.16 -5.08
C ALA A 22 -10.55 -9.74 -5.64
N GLN A 23 -10.76 -8.76 -4.77
CA GLN A 23 -10.74 -7.35 -5.18
C GLN A 23 -9.38 -7.03 -5.82
N PRO A 24 -9.33 -6.17 -6.85
CA PRO A 24 -8.07 -5.69 -7.39
C PRO A 24 -7.29 -5.05 -6.24
N ARG A 25 -6.23 -5.72 -5.77
CA ARG A 25 -5.30 -5.11 -4.85
C ARG A 25 -4.58 -4.06 -5.69
N HIS A 26 -4.79 -2.78 -5.39
CA HIS A 26 -3.86 -1.76 -5.86
C HIS A 26 -2.43 -2.27 -5.58
N PRO A 27 -1.48 -2.10 -6.52
CA PRO A 27 -0.09 -2.41 -6.23
C PRO A 27 0.27 -1.74 -4.91
N ALA A 28 1.11 -2.38 -4.10
CA ALA A 28 1.38 -1.89 -2.74
C ALA A 28 1.82 -0.42 -2.72
N VAL A 29 2.41 0.10 -3.81
CA VAL A 29 2.59 1.53 -4.12
C VAL A 29 2.36 1.78 -5.60
N TYR A 30 1.69 2.88 -5.97
CA TYR A 30 1.45 3.30 -7.35
C TYR A 30 1.51 4.83 -7.51
N SER A 31 1.59 5.30 -8.76
CA SER A 31 1.66 6.74 -9.09
C SER A 31 0.46 7.15 -9.95
N PRO A 32 -0.53 7.87 -9.40
CA PRO A 32 -1.70 8.31 -10.17
C PRO A 32 -1.45 9.56 -11.01
N ALA A 33 -0.41 10.33 -10.71
CA ALA A 33 0.02 11.53 -11.42
C ALA A 33 1.52 11.73 -11.22
N ALA A 34 2.17 12.48 -12.11
CA ALA A 34 3.58 12.83 -11.95
C ALA A 34 3.82 13.53 -10.60
N GLY A 35 4.86 13.10 -9.87
CA GLY A 35 5.19 13.64 -8.54
C GLY A 35 4.26 13.16 -7.42
N VAL A 36 3.36 12.22 -7.67
CA VAL A 36 2.46 11.66 -6.65
C VAL A 36 2.69 10.16 -6.51
N LEU A 37 2.88 9.72 -5.27
CA LEU A 37 2.87 8.30 -4.90
C LEU A 37 1.76 8.04 -3.90
N CYS A 38 1.04 6.94 -4.10
CA CYS A 38 -0.02 6.48 -3.22
C CYS A 38 0.19 5.01 -2.87
N ASP A 39 -0.20 4.64 -1.66
CA ASP A 39 -0.53 3.26 -1.32
C ASP A 39 -2.01 3.14 -0.95
N ARG A 40 -2.37 2.08 -0.21
CA ARG A 40 -3.75 1.86 0.24
C ARG A 40 -4.20 2.73 1.42
N TYR A 41 -3.30 3.52 2.01
CA TYR A 41 -3.53 4.30 3.23
C TYR A 41 -3.35 5.80 3.02
N VAL A 42 -2.32 6.20 2.28
CA VAL A 42 -1.93 7.60 2.10
C VAL A 42 -1.45 7.88 0.69
N CYS A 43 -1.53 9.14 0.30
CA CYS A 43 -0.83 9.69 -0.86
C CYS A 43 0.14 10.78 -0.41
N ALA A 44 1.28 10.86 -1.08
CA ALA A 44 2.33 11.83 -0.84
C ALA A 44 2.83 12.45 -2.14
N ASP A 45 3.35 13.67 -2.03
CA ASP A 45 4.10 14.36 -3.07
C ASP A 45 5.49 14.78 -2.54
N ASP A 46 6.16 15.69 -3.24
CA ASP A 46 7.47 16.18 -2.85
C ASP A 46 7.48 17.08 -1.59
N GLN A 47 6.31 17.37 -1.01
CA GLN A 47 6.15 18.05 0.28
C GLN A 47 5.81 17.07 1.43
N GLY A 48 5.53 15.80 1.11
CA GLY A 48 5.24 14.75 2.09
C GLY A 48 3.84 14.17 1.98
N ILE A 49 3.39 13.47 3.02
CA ILE A 49 2.03 12.92 3.11
C ILE A 49 1.00 14.06 3.03
N SER A 50 0.06 13.95 2.09
CA SER A 50 -0.93 14.99 1.80
C SER A 50 -2.35 14.48 2.01
N ARG A 51 -3.08 15.13 2.93
CA ARG A 51 -4.49 14.84 3.16
C ARG A 51 -5.33 15.10 1.91
N ALA A 52 -5.05 16.20 1.21
CA ALA A 52 -5.77 16.57 -0.01
C ALA A 52 -5.57 15.53 -1.13
N LEU A 53 -4.34 15.05 -1.34
CA LEU A 53 -4.08 13.99 -2.32
C LEU A 53 -4.70 12.65 -1.89
N THR A 54 -4.64 12.33 -0.60
CA THR A 54 -5.25 11.12 -0.04
C THR A 54 -6.78 11.14 -0.27
N GLU A 55 -7.44 12.28 -0.02
CA GLU A 55 -8.87 12.43 -0.33
C GLU A 55 -9.16 12.31 -1.82
N ARG A 56 -8.32 12.91 -2.66
CA ARG A 56 -8.49 12.92 -4.12
C ARG A 56 -8.40 11.52 -4.72
N TYR A 57 -7.42 10.71 -4.30
CA TYR A 57 -7.13 9.43 -4.94
C TYR A 57 -7.66 8.21 -4.18
N LEU A 58 -7.82 8.29 -2.85
CA LEU A 58 -8.30 7.19 -2.00
C LEU A 58 -9.68 7.45 -1.37
N GLY A 59 -10.16 8.70 -1.44
CA GLY A 59 -11.48 9.09 -0.95
C GLY A 59 -11.49 9.56 0.52
N LYS A 60 -12.53 10.32 0.85
CA LYS A 60 -12.70 11.01 2.15
C LYS A 60 -12.62 10.09 3.36
N ARG A 61 -13.15 8.86 3.27
CA ARG A 61 -13.14 7.90 4.40
C ARG A 61 -11.72 7.42 4.72
N VAL A 62 -10.90 7.16 3.71
CA VAL A 62 -9.52 6.73 3.89
C VAL A 62 -8.70 7.86 4.50
N ALA A 63 -8.84 9.08 3.97
CA ALA A 63 -8.17 10.25 4.54
C ALA A 63 -8.61 10.54 5.98
N ALA A 64 -9.91 10.52 6.28
CA ALA A 64 -10.37 10.73 7.66
C ALA A 64 -9.75 9.72 8.63
N LYS A 65 -9.61 8.45 8.23
CA LYS A 65 -8.97 7.41 9.03
C LYS A 65 -7.46 7.61 9.15
N ALA A 66 -6.77 7.93 8.06
CA ALA A 66 -5.31 8.07 8.04
C ALA A 66 -4.83 9.24 8.92
N PHE A 67 -5.62 10.31 9.01
CA PHE A 67 -5.28 11.53 9.75
C PHE A 67 -6.02 11.67 11.09
N SER A 68 -6.64 10.59 11.60
CA SER A 68 -7.38 10.64 12.87
C SER A 68 -6.49 10.57 14.12
N GLN A 69 -5.21 10.20 13.97
CA GLN A 69 -4.31 9.93 15.10
C GLN A 69 -3.62 11.18 15.66
N GLY A 70 -3.94 12.37 15.14
CA GLY A 70 -3.31 13.64 15.52
C GLY A 70 -2.14 14.01 14.61
N ASP A 71 -1.31 14.93 15.10
CA ASP A 71 -0.18 15.46 14.34
C ASP A 71 0.95 14.43 14.23
N PHE A 72 1.53 14.33 13.04
CA PHE A 72 2.69 13.49 12.73
C PHE A 72 3.62 14.24 11.78
N ASP A 73 4.89 13.83 11.68
CA ASP A 73 5.81 14.38 10.69
C ASP A 73 5.44 13.83 9.28
N PRO A 74 4.93 14.66 8.36
CA PRO A 74 4.56 14.18 7.02
C PRO A 74 5.77 14.04 6.09
N THR A 75 6.96 14.50 6.49
CA THR A 75 8.16 14.59 5.65
C THR A 75 9.00 13.31 5.63
N GLU A 76 8.76 12.41 6.59
CA GLU A 76 9.41 11.10 6.69
C GLU A 76 8.33 10.01 6.79
N PHE A 77 8.20 9.19 5.75
CA PHE A 77 7.07 8.26 5.66
C PHE A 77 7.44 6.95 4.99
N MET A 78 6.69 5.90 5.31
CA MET A 78 6.85 4.58 4.73
C MET A 78 5.53 4.13 4.09
N PHE A 79 5.60 3.64 2.86
CA PHE A 79 4.47 3.02 2.20
C PHE A 79 4.28 1.55 2.59
N ALA A 80 3.10 1.00 2.29
CA ALA A 80 2.72 -0.37 2.60
C ALA A 80 3.65 -1.47 2.05
N ASN A 81 4.52 -1.16 1.07
CA ASN A 81 5.53 -2.10 0.55
C ASN A 81 6.89 -2.03 1.28
N GLY A 82 7.04 -1.17 2.29
CA GLY A 82 8.28 -0.98 3.03
C GLY A 82 9.17 0.16 2.53
N VAL A 83 8.87 0.75 1.36
CA VAL A 83 9.65 1.88 0.84
C VAL A 83 9.47 3.08 1.75
N PHE A 84 10.59 3.62 2.21
CA PHE A 84 10.65 4.79 3.06
C PHE A 84 11.11 5.99 2.25
N CYS A 85 10.40 7.11 2.31
CA CYS A 85 10.78 8.36 1.64
C CYS A 85 11.02 9.46 2.68
N ASP A 86 12.07 10.24 2.42
CA ASP A 86 12.44 11.41 3.21
C ASP A 86 12.50 12.62 2.28
N VAL A 87 11.62 13.59 2.54
CA VAL A 87 11.49 14.83 1.76
C VAL A 87 12.73 15.71 1.92
N LYS A 88 13.35 15.71 3.10
CA LYS A 88 14.54 16.52 3.40
C LYS A 88 15.75 16.00 2.61
N GLU A 89 15.89 14.68 2.51
CA GLU A 89 16.91 14.04 1.65
C GLU A 89 16.54 14.04 0.16
N ARG A 90 15.24 14.23 -0.17
CA ARG A 90 14.66 13.99 -1.51
C ARG A 90 15.01 12.61 -2.05
N LEU A 91 14.96 11.59 -1.18
CA LEU A 91 15.28 10.21 -1.50
C LEU A 91 14.20 9.27 -0.96
N CYS A 92 13.92 8.22 -1.73
CA CYS A 92 13.24 7.05 -1.24
C CYS A 92 14.24 5.89 -1.12
N ARG A 93 14.09 5.07 -0.09
CA ARG A 93 14.93 3.93 0.26
C ARG A 93 14.07 2.69 0.42
N ASP A 94 14.68 1.51 0.25
CA ASP A 94 13.95 0.24 0.34
C ASP A 94 13.53 -0.12 1.77
N ASP A 95 14.07 0.57 2.78
CA ASP A 95 13.69 0.46 4.19
C ASP A 95 13.98 1.75 4.98
N ARG A 96 13.53 1.80 6.24
CA ARG A 96 13.69 2.95 7.15
C ARG A 96 14.88 2.87 8.10
N TYR A 97 15.68 1.82 8.04
CA TYR A 97 16.65 1.51 9.07
C TYR A 97 17.85 2.44 9.03
N TYR A 98 18.53 2.51 10.18
CA TYR A 98 19.79 3.21 10.34
C TYR A 98 20.94 2.20 10.43
N GLY A 99 22.07 2.56 9.84
CA GLY A 99 23.33 1.82 9.96
C GLY A 99 24.04 2.12 11.27
N ALA A 100 25.14 1.40 11.50
CA ALA A 100 26.00 1.60 12.68
C ALA A 100 26.62 3.01 12.76
N ASP A 101 26.63 3.75 11.65
CA ASP A 101 27.09 5.13 11.54
C ASP A 101 26.01 6.17 11.91
N GLY A 102 24.82 5.72 12.32
CA GLY A 102 23.69 6.59 12.66
C GLY A 102 23.02 7.22 11.44
N LYS A 103 23.37 6.82 10.21
CA LYS A 103 22.74 7.30 8.97
C LYS A 103 21.78 6.27 8.40
N ARG A 104 20.88 6.70 7.51
CA ARG A 104 19.96 5.79 6.82
C ARG A 104 20.73 4.71 6.04
N SER A 105 20.47 3.44 6.33
CA SER A 105 21.16 2.30 5.72
C SER A 105 20.45 1.73 4.49
N GLY A 106 19.15 1.96 4.35
CA GLY A 106 18.36 1.44 3.24
C GLY A 106 18.91 1.87 1.88
N ALA A 107 19.00 0.93 0.95
CA ALA A 107 19.42 1.19 -0.42
C ALA A 107 18.49 2.22 -1.07
N VAL A 108 19.06 3.15 -1.85
CA VAL A 108 18.25 4.17 -2.53
C VAL A 108 17.42 3.52 -3.62
N SER A 109 16.10 3.67 -3.50
CA SER A 109 15.14 3.20 -4.48
C SER A 109 15.01 4.23 -5.61
N ARG A 110 15.80 4.05 -6.67
CA ARG A 110 15.83 4.96 -7.82
C ARG A 110 14.43 5.18 -8.41
N ARG A 111 13.65 4.11 -8.54
CA ARG A 111 12.30 4.15 -9.10
C ARG A 111 11.38 5.10 -8.33
N TYR A 112 11.25 4.91 -7.01
CA TYR A 112 10.32 5.72 -6.21
C TYR A 112 10.85 7.14 -5.98
N THR A 113 12.17 7.29 -5.90
CA THR A 113 12.81 8.61 -5.85
C THR A 113 12.47 9.43 -7.09
N GLU A 114 12.62 8.86 -8.29
CA GLU A 114 12.30 9.55 -9.54
C GLU A 114 10.80 9.83 -9.71
N LEU A 115 9.93 8.90 -9.27
CA LEU A 115 8.47 9.09 -9.34
C LEU A 115 7.97 10.23 -8.43
N LEU A 116 8.57 10.37 -7.25
CA LEU A 116 8.13 11.35 -6.25
C LEU A 116 8.82 12.70 -6.41
N PHE A 117 10.15 12.70 -6.56
CA PHE A 117 10.97 13.92 -6.53
C PHE A 117 11.45 14.38 -7.92
N GLY A 118 11.16 13.60 -8.97
CA GLY A 118 11.67 13.82 -10.32
C GLY A 118 13.10 13.30 -10.50
N ARG A 119 13.59 13.35 -11.73
CA ARG A 119 15.00 13.05 -12.03
C ARG A 119 15.85 14.19 -11.47
N ARG A 120 16.88 13.88 -10.69
CA ARG A 120 17.96 14.85 -10.42
C ARG A 120 18.59 15.19 -11.77
N SER A 121 18.35 16.38 -12.28
CA SER A 121 19.22 16.99 -13.29
C SER A 121 20.59 17.10 -12.63
N GLY A 122 21.51 16.22 -13.01
CA GLY A 122 22.90 16.31 -12.54
C GLY A 122 23.44 17.67 -12.92
N GLY A 123 23.78 18.48 -11.92
CA GLY A 123 24.68 19.63 -12.06
C GLY A 123 26.09 19.16 -11.79
#